data_AF-A0A524ESK0-F1
#
_entry.id   AF-A0A524ESK0-F1
#
_cell.length_a   1.000
_cell.length_b   1.000
_cell.length_c   1.000
_cell.angle_alpha   90.00
_cell.angle_beta   90.00
_cell.angle_gamma   90.00
#
_symmetry.space_group_name_H-M   'P 1'
#
loop_
_entity.id
_entity.type
_entity.pdbx_description
1 polymer ?
#
loop_
_entity_poly.entity_id
_entity_poly.type
_entity_poly.pdbx_seq_one_letter_code
_entity_poly.pdbx_strand_id
1 'polypeptide(L)'
;MDSWDSIFKKKGKVFRAPHLDMKEVVKYLKEMNANRVLDLGCGTGRHLVYFAAEGFQVYGLDAAPEGIKIAKQWLEERNLNGDL
;
A
#
# COMPACT_ATOMS: atom_id res chain seq x y z
N MET A 1 8.89 -21.88 -6.57
CA MET A 1 9.00 -20.43 -6.28
C MET A 1 8.31 -20.21 -4.94
N ASP A 2 8.95 -19.55 -3.96
CA ASP A 2 8.30 -19.25 -2.68
C ASP A 2 7.09 -18.34 -2.91
N SER A 3 5.97 -18.59 -2.21
CA SER A 3 4.81 -17.70 -2.28
C SER A 3 5.10 -16.35 -1.61
N TRP A 4 4.45 -15.29 -2.06
CA TRP A 4 4.56 -13.96 -1.45
C TRP A 4 4.22 -13.98 0.04
N ASP A 5 3.20 -14.74 0.45
CA ASP A 5 2.85 -14.93 1.87
C ASP A 5 4.01 -15.53 2.69
N SER A 6 4.72 -16.53 2.14
CA SER A 6 5.89 -17.11 2.80
C SER A 6 7.05 -16.13 2.89
N ILE A 7 7.24 -15.30 1.86
CA ILE A 7 8.27 -14.25 1.85
C ILE A 7 7.96 -13.21 2.93
N PHE A 8 6.71 -12.75 3.04
CA PHE A 8 6.31 -11.75 4.03
C PHE A 8 6.39 -12.28 5.47
N LYS A 9 6.02 -13.55 5.72
CA LYS A 9 6.23 -14.19 7.03
C LYS A 9 7.69 -14.21 7.47
N LYS A 10 8.61 -14.43 6.53
CA LYS A 10 10.06 -14.51 6.83
C LYS A 10 10.73 -13.14 6.91
N LYS A 11 10.32 -12.17 6.08
CA LYS A 11 11.06 -10.93 5.86
C LYS A 11 10.32 -9.65 6.27
N GLY A 12 9.02 -9.74 6.59
CA GLY A 12 8.19 -8.58 6.88
C GLY A 12 8.06 -7.62 5.69
N LYS A 13 8.20 -6.31 5.95
CA LYS A 13 8.17 -5.24 4.92
C LYS A 13 9.38 -5.34 3.98
N VAL A 14 9.22 -6.03 2.85
CA VAL A 14 10.26 -6.23 1.81
C VAL A 14 10.62 -4.91 1.12
N PHE A 15 9.62 -4.07 0.84
CA PHE A 15 9.81 -2.73 0.30
C PHE A 15 9.23 -1.70 1.25
N ARG A 16 9.98 -0.61 1.49
CA ARG A 16 9.57 0.46 2.42
C ARG A 16 9.37 1.80 1.74
N ALA A 17 10.21 2.16 0.80
CA ALA A 17 10.01 3.38 0.03
C ALA A 17 9.01 3.13 -1.11
N PRO A 18 8.13 4.11 -1.43
CA PRO A 18 7.38 4.07 -2.67
C PRO A 18 8.34 4.12 -3.87
N HIS A 19 7.83 3.77 -5.05
CA HIS A 19 8.60 3.91 -6.28
C HIS A 19 8.75 5.40 -6.59
N LEU A 20 9.84 5.82 -7.22
CA LEU A 20 10.11 7.24 -7.47
C LEU A 20 8.99 7.91 -8.28
N ASP A 21 8.42 7.16 -9.24
CA ASP A 21 7.33 7.62 -10.09
C ASP A 21 6.02 7.90 -9.34
N MET A 22 5.87 7.43 -8.09
CA MET A 22 4.64 7.64 -7.33
C MET A 22 4.35 9.12 -7.08
N LYS A 23 5.38 9.98 -7.07
CA LYS A 23 5.19 11.43 -6.98
C LYS A 23 4.41 11.98 -8.17
N GLU A 24 4.79 11.59 -9.38
CA GLU A 24 4.11 12.01 -10.61
C GLU A 24 2.72 11.37 -10.72
N VAL A 25 2.57 10.11 -10.28
CA VAL A 25 1.25 9.45 -10.23
C VAL A 25 0.30 10.20 -9.29
N VAL A 26 0.74 10.55 -8.08
CA VAL A 26 -0.08 11.33 -7.13
C VAL A 26 -0.48 12.68 -7.71
N LYS A 27 0.46 13.38 -8.36
CA LYS A 27 0.20 14.65 -9.02
C LYS A 27 -0.89 14.49 -10.09
N TYR A 28 -0.73 13.51 -10.98
CA TYR A 28 -1.70 13.22 -12.04
C TYR A 28 -3.09 12.88 -11.48
N LEU A 29 -3.16 12.03 -10.46
CA LEU A 29 -4.42 11.68 -9.80
C LEU A 29 -5.11 12.91 -9.17
N LYS A 30 -4.36 13.81 -8.53
CA LYS A 30 -4.88 15.05 -7.96
C LYS A 30 -5.40 16.00 -9.05
N GLU A 31 -4.69 16.13 -10.17
CA GLU A 31 -5.13 16.94 -11.33
C GLU A 31 -6.43 16.40 -11.95
N MET A 32 -6.64 15.09 -11.91
CA MET A 32 -7.89 14.45 -12.33
C MET A 32 -9.02 14.54 -11.31
N ASN A 33 -8.80 15.18 -10.15
CA ASN A 33 -9.73 15.16 -9.01
C ASN A 33 -10.11 13.73 -8.55
N ALA A 34 -9.17 12.79 -8.66
CA ALA A 34 -9.36 11.45 -8.13
C ALA A 34 -9.24 11.47 -6.61
N ASN A 35 -10.18 10.81 -5.93
CA ASN A 35 -10.24 10.79 -4.46
C ASN A 35 -10.05 9.38 -3.88
N ARG A 36 -10.12 8.34 -4.73
CA ARG A 36 -10.07 6.92 -4.35
C ARG A 36 -9.00 6.20 -5.15
N VAL A 37 -8.24 5.34 -4.48
CA VAL A 37 -7.18 4.53 -5.10
C VAL A 37 -7.34 3.07 -4.68
N LEU A 38 -7.31 2.16 -5.66
CA LEU A 38 -7.17 0.71 -5.43
C LEU A 38 -5.74 0.29 -5.73
N ASP A 39 -5.01 -0.20 -4.74
CA ASP A 39 -3.68 -0.80 -4.86
C ASP A 39 -3.82 -2.33 -5.00
N LEU A 40 -3.86 -2.81 -6.25
CA LEU A 40 -4.01 -4.23 -6.57
C LEU A 40 -2.64 -4.92 -6.52
N GLY A 41 -2.50 -5.90 -5.64
CA GLY A 41 -1.21 -6.47 -5.27
C GLY A 41 -0.45 -5.56 -4.30
N CYS A 42 -1.14 -4.99 -3.30
CA CYS A 42 -0.55 -4.00 -2.40
C CYS A 42 0.57 -4.56 -1.52
N GLY A 43 0.69 -5.88 -1.40
CA GLY A 43 1.67 -6.57 -0.58
C GLY A 43 1.67 -6.05 0.85
N THR A 44 2.85 -5.64 1.34
CA THR A 44 3.00 -5.04 2.67
C THR A 44 2.65 -3.54 2.74
N GLY A 45 2.09 -2.95 1.68
CA GLY A 45 1.46 -1.64 1.71
C GLY A 45 2.33 -0.42 1.38
N ARG A 46 3.51 -0.57 0.74
CA ARG A 46 4.43 0.58 0.52
C ARG A 46 3.83 1.73 -0.31
N HIS A 47 2.94 1.41 -1.26
CA HIS A 47 2.27 2.39 -2.11
C HIS A 47 0.94 2.79 -1.50
N LEU A 48 0.14 1.83 -1.04
CA LEU A 48 -1.07 2.05 -0.25
C LEU A 48 -0.89 3.08 0.89
N VAL A 49 0.12 2.90 1.75
CA VAL A 49 0.42 3.82 2.87
C VAL A 49 0.84 5.20 2.34
N TYR A 50 1.55 5.25 1.21
CA TYR A 50 1.95 6.50 0.58
C TYR A 50 0.72 7.26 0.04
N PHE A 51 -0.18 6.59 -0.67
CA PHE A 51 -1.43 7.19 -1.15
C PHE A 51 -2.33 7.65 0.01
N ALA A 52 -2.45 6.88 1.10
CA ALA A 52 -3.22 7.30 2.26
C ALA A 52 -2.64 8.58 2.88
N ALA A 53 -1.31 8.68 3.00
CA ALA A 53 -0.64 9.87 3.51
C ALA A 53 -0.80 11.10 2.59
N GLU A 54 -1.03 10.89 1.30
CA GLU A 54 -1.28 11.95 0.31
C GLU A 54 -2.74 12.43 0.27
N GLY A 55 -3.61 11.84 1.09
CA GLY A 55 -5.00 12.24 1.29
C GLY A 55 -6.05 11.44 0.52
N PHE A 56 -5.66 10.34 -0.14
CA PHE A 56 -6.61 9.49 -0.86
C PHE A 56 -7.36 8.54 0.07
N GLN A 57 -8.61 8.20 -0.29
CA GLN A 57 -9.31 7.03 0.26
C GLN A 57 -8.71 5.79 -0.41
N VAL A 58 -8.03 4.95 0.37
CA VAL A 58 -7.29 3.81 -0.19
C VAL A 58 -7.98 2.48 0.07
N TYR A 59 -7.90 1.61 -0.94
CA TYR A 59 -8.35 0.24 -0.93
C TYR A 59 -7.16 -0.65 -1.33
N GLY A 60 -6.90 -1.73 -0.61
CA GLY A 60 -5.83 -2.67 -0.89
C GLY A 60 -6.38 -4.07 -1.13
N LEU A 61 -5.81 -4.79 -2.10
CA LEU A 61 -6.09 -6.21 -2.29
C LEU A 61 -4.80 -6.95 -2.58
N ASP A 62 -4.57 -8.07 -1.91
CA ASP A 62 -3.43 -8.94 -2.16
C ASP A 62 -3.77 -10.39 -1.84
N ALA A 63 -3.18 -11.33 -2.57
CA ALA A 63 -3.37 -12.76 -2.35
C ALA A 63 -2.60 -13.30 -1.13
N ALA A 64 -1.71 -12.49 -0.54
CA ALA A 64 -0.88 -12.87 0.61
C ALA A 64 -1.46 -12.29 1.93
N PRO A 65 -2.11 -13.12 2.79
CA PRO A 65 -2.69 -12.66 4.04
C PRO A 65 -1.71 -11.99 5.01
N GLU A 66 -0.45 -12.46 5.09
CA GLU A 66 0.55 -11.81 5.94
C GLU A 66 0.92 -10.41 5.41
N GLY A 67 0.92 -10.23 4.08
CA GLY A 67 1.11 -8.92 3.46
C GLY A 67 0.04 -7.93 3.90
N ILE A 68 -1.24 -8.33 3.78
CA ILE A 68 -2.39 -7.53 4.21
C ILE A 68 -2.30 -7.19 5.70
N LYS A 69 -1.96 -8.16 6.55
CA LYS A 69 -1.78 -7.92 7.99
C LYS A 69 -0.71 -6.87 8.27
N ILE A 70 0.45 -6.95 7.62
CA ILE A 70 1.53 -5.97 7.77
C ILE A 70 1.12 -4.60 7.23
N ALA A 71 0.38 -4.55 6.13
CA ALA A 71 -0.12 -3.30 5.55
C ALA A 71 -1.10 -2.58 6.50
N LYS A 72 -2.05 -3.31 7.11
CA LYS A 72 -2.98 -2.80 8.14
C LYS A 72 -2.22 -2.22 9.33
N GLN A 73 -1.27 -2.97 9.88
CA GLN A 73 -0.42 -2.48 10.98
C GLN A 73 0.33 -1.21 10.62
N TRP A 74 0.84 -1.09 9.38
CA TRP A 74 1.57 0.10 8.97
C TRP A 74 0.67 1.33 8.79
N LEU A 75 -0.57 1.15 8.34
CA LEU A 75 -1.56 2.22 8.33
C LEU A 75 -1.86 2.71 9.75
N GLU A 76 -2.11 1.78 10.68
CA GLU A 76 -2.35 2.07 12.11
C GLU A 76 -1.15 2.81 12.75
N GLU A 77 0.08 2.32 12.56
CA GLU A 77 1.33 2.95 13.04
C GLU A 77 1.46 4.42 12.61
N ARG A 78 0.87 4.79 11.47
CA ARG A 78 0.92 6.14 10.91
C ARG A 78 -0.36 6.95 11.12
N ASN A 79 -1.34 6.42 11.86
CA ASN A 79 -2.68 7.00 12.02
C ASN A 79 -3.37 7.29 10.68
N LEU A 80 -3.24 6.36 9.73
CA LEU A 80 -3.86 6.42 8.41
C LEU A 80 -4.98 5.39 8.30
N ASN A 81 -5.98 5.66 7.46
CA ASN A 81 -7.10 4.75 7.21
C ASN A 81 -6.95 4.08 5.84
N GLY A 82 -7.44 2.84 5.73
CA GLY A 82 -7.53 2.11 4.47
C GLY A 82 -8.40 0.86 4.62
N ASP A 83 -9.01 0.43 3.52
CA ASP A 83 -9.83 -0.79 3.46
C ASP A 83 -9.04 -1.91 2.78
N LEU A 84 -8.82 -3.04 3.48
CA LEU A 84 -7.97 -4.16 3.03
C LEU A 84 -8.52 -5.51 3.49
#